data_AF-A0ABC8SEX2-F1
#
_entry.id   AF-A0ABC8SEX2-F1
#
_cell.length_a   1.000
_cell.length_b   1.000
_cell.length_c   1.000
_cell.angle_alpha   90.00
_cell.angle_beta   90.00
_cell.angle_gamma   90.00
#
_symmetry.space_group_name_H-M   'P 1'
#
loop_
_entity.id
_entity.type
_entity.pdbx_description
1 polymer ?
#
loop_
_entity_poly.entity_id
_entity_poly.type
_entity_poly.pdbx_seq_one_letter_code
_entity_poly.pdbx_strand_id
1 'polypeptide(L)'
;MIPNVSVMLRVLLLLCVCIAMAEAKYKIYKDPKQPVSVRVEDLLHRMTLVEKIGKMVQIDRTNITAKKGSLSTRLGIPMIYGIDTVHGHNNVYKATIFPHNVGLGATRDPALVKRIGAATALEVRATGIPYAFTPCIAACRDPRWGRTKVVACAKHFVGDGGTTKGINENNTVIDWQGLLKFHMLAYLDSIRKGVATIMVFYSSWNGKKMHANYDLVTKYLKGTLGFKGFVISDWQGIDRITSPPHANYTYSVQTAIHAGLGMVRTLL
;
A
#
# COMPACT_ATOMS: atom_id res chain seq x y z
N MET A 1 4.52 40.19 55.59
CA MET A 1 4.18 40.85 54.31
C MET A 1 3.23 39.94 53.55
N ILE A 2 2.10 40.44 53.04
CA ILE A 2 1.21 39.66 52.18
C ILE A 2 1.70 39.84 50.73
N PRO A 3 1.94 38.76 49.94
CA PRO A 3 2.31 38.91 48.54
C PRO A 3 1.17 39.61 47.78
N ASN A 4 1.50 40.66 47.03
CA ASN A 4 0.50 41.49 46.35
C ASN A 4 -0.31 40.64 45.35
N VAL A 5 -1.63 40.53 45.57
CA VAL A 5 -2.53 39.66 44.80
C VAL A 5 -2.47 39.95 43.29
N SER A 6 -2.24 41.21 42.89
CA SER A 6 -2.05 41.61 41.49
C SER A 6 -0.83 40.94 40.84
N VAL A 7 0.26 40.79 41.59
CA VAL A 7 1.49 40.11 41.13
C VAL A 7 1.24 38.61 41.00
N MET A 8 0.60 37.99 42.00
CA MET A 8 0.32 36.55 41.99
C MET A 8 -0.60 36.16 40.82
N LEU A 9 -1.64 36.97 40.55
CA LEU A 9 -2.55 36.77 39.43
C LEU A 9 -1.85 36.93 38.06
N ARG A 10 -0.93 37.90 37.92
CA ARG A 10 -0.12 38.07 36.70
C ARG A 10 0.82 36.89 36.45
N VAL A 11 1.47 36.36 37.49
CA VAL A 11 2.33 35.17 37.40
C VAL A 11 1.53 33.93 36.99
N LEU A 12 0.35 33.73 37.59
CA LEU A 12 -0.55 32.63 37.22
C LEU A 12 -1.02 32.74 35.76
N LEU A 13 -1.41 33.94 35.32
CA LEU A 13 -1.81 34.19 33.93
C LEU A 13 -0.67 33.92 32.94
N LEU A 14 0.57 34.33 33.26
CA LEU A 14 1.75 34.00 32.45
C LEU A 14 1.98 32.49 32.36
N LEU A 15 1.89 31.78 33.49
CA LEU A 15 2.03 30.31 33.52
C LEU A 15 0.99 29.62 32.65
N CYS A 16 -0.28 30.01 32.74
CA CYS A 16 -1.35 29.48 31.89
C CYS A 16 -1.09 29.74 30.39
N VAL A 17 -0.63 30.94 30.03
CA VAL A 17 -0.25 31.26 28.64
C VAL A 17 0.96 30.43 28.18
N CYS A 18 1.99 30.28 29.00
CA CYS A 18 3.16 29.47 28.69
C CYS A 18 2.82 27.97 28.51
N ILE A 19 1.93 27.43 29.33
CA ILE A 19 1.44 26.04 29.22
C ILE A 19 0.64 25.86 27.92
N ALA A 20 -0.35 26.73 27.66
CA ALA A 20 -1.14 26.69 26.43
C ALA A 20 -0.27 26.84 25.16
N MET A 21 0.77 27.69 25.20
CA MET A 21 1.74 27.81 24.10
C MET A 21 2.67 26.60 23.96
N ALA A 22 2.93 25.85 25.04
CA ALA A 22 3.70 24.60 24.98
C ALA A 22 2.85 23.47 24.37
N GLU A 23 1.60 23.31 24.81
CA GLU A 23 0.63 22.36 24.23
C GLU A 23 0.36 22.65 22.75
N ALA A 24 0.14 23.91 22.38
CA ALA A 24 -0.05 24.31 20.97
C ALA A 24 1.18 24.04 20.08
N LYS A 25 2.39 24.01 20.65
CA LYS A 25 3.63 23.63 19.95
C LYS A 25 3.86 22.12 19.90
N TYR A 26 3.32 21.37 20.85
CA TYR A 26 3.46 19.92 20.92
C TYR A 26 2.70 19.22 19.78
N LYS A 27 3.36 18.22 19.18
CA LYS A 27 2.90 17.53 17.97
C LYS A 27 2.96 16.03 18.23
N ILE A 28 1.86 15.49 18.74
CA ILE A 28 1.68 14.09 19.11
C ILE A 28 2.12 13.17 17.95
N TYR A 29 1.78 13.49 16.70
CA TYR A 29 2.23 12.72 15.53
C TYR A 29 3.75 12.58 15.38
N LYS A 30 4.54 13.52 15.94
CA LYS A 30 6.01 13.50 15.92
C LYS A 30 6.65 12.80 17.10
N ASP A 31 5.96 12.60 18.23
CA ASP A 31 6.51 11.87 19.38
C ASP A 31 6.55 10.36 19.08
N PRO A 32 7.73 9.71 19.01
CA PRO A 32 7.83 8.27 18.77
C PRO A 32 7.31 7.42 19.92
N LYS A 33 7.10 7.98 21.12
CA LYS A 33 6.59 7.25 22.31
C LYS A 33 5.08 7.03 22.28
N GLN A 34 4.34 7.80 21.46
CA GLN A 34 2.88 7.71 21.40
C GLN A 34 2.42 6.49 20.56
N PRO A 35 1.28 5.86 20.89
CA PRO A 35 0.71 4.78 20.10
C PRO A 35 0.47 5.19 18.64
N VAL A 36 0.70 4.27 17.70
CA VAL A 36 0.60 4.56 16.25
C VAL A 36 -0.78 5.06 15.85
N SER A 37 -1.85 4.54 16.46
CA SER A 37 -3.23 5.03 16.26
C SER A 37 -3.38 6.51 16.64
N VAL A 38 -2.99 6.87 17.86
CA VAL A 38 -3.04 8.25 18.39
C VAL A 38 -2.22 9.22 17.52
N ARG A 39 -1.06 8.77 17.03
CA ARG A 39 -0.21 9.56 16.11
C ARG A 39 -0.83 9.75 14.73
N VAL A 40 -1.50 8.73 14.19
CA VAL A 40 -2.23 8.80 12.92
C VAL A 40 -3.44 9.71 13.06
N GLU A 41 -4.16 9.64 14.17
CA GLU A 41 -5.34 10.47 14.45
C GLU A 41 -4.99 11.96 14.61
N ASP A 42 -3.98 12.29 15.42
CA ASP A 42 -3.45 13.67 15.54
C ASP A 42 -2.98 14.22 14.19
N LEU A 43 -2.35 13.38 13.35
CA LEU A 43 -1.93 13.78 12.02
C LEU A 43 -3.12 14.04 11.08
N LEU A 44 -4.11 13.15 11.06
CA LEU A 44 -5.31 13.27 10.21
C LEU A 44 -6.17 14.47 10.58
N HIS A 45 -6.26 14.83 11.87
CA HIS A 45 -6.92 16.07 12.31
C HIS A 45 -6.16 17.31 11.84
N ARG A 46 -4.82 17.28 11.82
CA ARG A 46 -3.99 18.42 11.37
C ARG A 46 -3.89 18.57 9.85
N MET A 47 -4.26 17.56 9.05
CA MET A 47 -4.11 17.55 7.59
C MET A 47 -5.28 18.22 6.82
N THR A 48 -4.94 19.06 5.84
CA THR A 48 -5.90 19.60 4.86
C THR A 48 -6.40 18.52 3.89
N LEU A 49 -7.46 18.80 3.13
CA LEU A 49 -7.96 17.89 2.10
C LEU A 49 -6.88 17.60 1.03
N VAL A 50 -6.12 18.62 0.62
CA VAL A 50 -5.01 18.47 -0.36
C VAL A 50 -3.89 17.60 0.20
N GLU A 51 -3.53 17.75 1.48
CA GLU A 51 -2.54 16.87 2.12
C GLU A 51 -3.05 15.43 2.28
N LYS A 52 -4.36 15.23 2.49
CA LYS A 52 -5.00 13.89 2.54
C LYS A 52 -4.97 13.21 1.17
N ILE A 53 -5.42 13.90 0.12
CA ILE A 53 -5.32 13.42 -1.27
C ILE A 53 -3.86 13.12 -1.64
N GLY A 54 -2.92 14.00 -1.26
CA GLY A 54 -1.48 13.82 -1.48
C GLY A 54 -0.85 12.63 -0.74
N LYS A 55 -1.56 11.94 0.16
CA LYS A 55 -1.14 10.65 0.73
C LYS A 55 -1.83 9.43 0.10
N MET A 56 -2.82 9.67 -0.77
CA MET A 56 -3.46 8.65 -1.60
C MET A 56 -2.85 8.56 -3.01
N VAL A 57 -1.89 9.42 -3.35
CA VAL A 57 -1.22 9.46 -4.67
C VAL A 57 0.19 8.87 -4.59
N GLN A 58 0.51 7.98 -5.54
CA GLN A 58 1.87 7.54 -5.86
C GLN A 58 2.16 7.85 -7.33
N ILE A 59 3.24 8.60 -7.56
CA ILE A 59 3.79 8.96 -8.89
C ILE A 59 5.10 8.18 -9.13
N ASP A 60 5.55 8.10 -10.39
CA ASP A 60 6.88 7.58 -10.69
C ASP A 60 7.99 8.60 -10.31
N ARG A 61 9.21 8.10 -10.10
CA ARG A 61 10.38 8.91 -9.82
C ARG A 61 10.74 9.86 -10.97
N THR A 62 10.45 9.49 -12.23
CA THR A 62 10.75 10.32 -13.41
C THR A 62 10.05 11.67 -13.40
N ASN A 63 8.90 11.74 -12.73
CA ASN A 63 8.02 12.91 -12.76
C ASN A 63 8.25 13.84 -11.53
N ILE A 64 9.20 13.49 -10.65
CA ILE A 64 9.52 14.27 -9.44
C ILE A 64 10.41 15.46 -9.81
N THR A 65 9.80 16.59 -10.15
CA THR A 65 10.48 17.87 -10.44
C THR A 65 10.83 18.70 -9.20
N ALA A 66 10.42 18.26 -8.01
CA ALA A 66 10.47 19.06 -6.79
C ALA A 66 11.90 19.21 -6.21
N LYS A 67 12.48 20.42 -6.34
CA LYS A 67 13.79 20.80 -5.73
C LYS A 67 13.85 20.70 -4.19
N LYS A 68 12.72 20.48 -3.51
CA LYS A 68 12.63 20.23 -2.07
C LYS A 68 11.77 18.99 -1.82
N GLY A 69 12.30 18.03 -1.07
CA GLY A 69 11.62 16.75 -0.80
C GLY A 69 10.47 16.86 0.21
N SER A 70 9.68 15.79 0.32
CA SER A 70 8.46 15.70 1.16
C SER A 70 8.59 16.20 2.62
N LEU A 71 9.79 16.14 3.20
CA LEU A 71 10.07 16.64 4.56
C LEU A 71 10.01 18.17 4.69
N SER A 72 10.11 18.94 3.61
CA SER A 72 9.96 20.41 3.64
C SER A 72 8.50 20.88 3.57
N THR A 73 7.53 19.96 3.57
CA THR A 73 6.10 20.32 3.64
C THR A 73 5.71 20.81 5.03
N ARG A 74 4.59 21.52 5.14
CA ARG A 74 4.05 22.10 6.39
C ARG A 74 4.01 21.11 7.57
N LEU A 75 3.68 19.84 7.30
CA LEU A 75 3.64 18.77 8.29
C LEU A 75 4.91 17.88 8.30
N GLY A 76 5.75 17.97 7.25
CA GLY A 76 7.00 17.20 7.11
C GLY A 76 6.79 15.69 7.04
N ILE A 77 5.68 15.23 6.47
CA ILE A 77 5.32 13.81 6.46
C ILE A 77 6.09 13.11 5.34
N PRO A 78 6.97 12.13 5.63
CA PRO A 78 7.77 11.45 4.61
C PRO A 78 6.93 10.79 3.52
N MET A 79 7.56 10.62 2.36
CA MET A 79 7.09 9.76 1.27
C MET A 79 7.53 8.31 1.51
N ILE A 80 6.77 7.35 1.00
CA ILE A 80 7.15 5.94 0.98
C ILE A 80 7.54 5.57 -0.47
N TYR A 81 8.81 5.29 -0.70
CA TYR A 81 9.30 4.86 -2.02
C TYR A 81 9.09 3.35 -2.16
N GLY A 82 8.37 2.93 -3.21
CA GLY A 82 8.10 1.52 -3.52
C GLY A 82 8.85 1.06 -4.76
N ILE A 83 9.33 -0.18 -4.78
CA ILE A 83 9.97 -0.79 -5.96
C ILE A 83 9.63 -2.28 -6.07
N ASP A 84 9.57 -2.81 -7.30
CA ASP A 84 9.44 -4.24 -7.55
C ASP A 84 10.77 -4.94 -7.24
N THR A 85 10.71 -6.00 -6.43
CA THR A 85 11.88 -6.78 -5.96
C THR A 85 11.55 -8.27 -5.99
N VAL A 86 11.03 -8.70 -7.14
CA VAL A 86 10.28 -9.95 -7.30
C VAL A 86 11.17 -11.22 -7.39
N HIS A 87 12.47 -11.08 -7.13
CA HIS A 87 13.45 -12.18 -7.01
C HIS A 87 14.82 -11.63 -6.53
N GLY A 88 14.83 -10.90 -5.42
CA GLY A 88 15.95 -10.05 -5.00
C GLY A 88 15.76 -8.59 -5.41
N HIS A 89 16.75 -7.73 -5.17
CA HIS A 89 16.67 -6.29 -5.47
C HIS A 89 16.97 -5.99 -6.95
N ASN A 90 16.22 -6.68 -7.82
CA ASN A 90 16.51 -6.91 -9.23
C ASN A 90 16.57 -5.66 -10.14
N ASN A 91 16.19 -4.49 -9.64
CA ASN A 91 16.30 -3.20 -10.34
C ASN A 91 17.63 -2.47 -10.04
N VAL A 92 18.52 -3.05 -9.23
CA VAL A 92 19.78 -2.43 -8.79
C VAL A 92 21.00 -3.20 -9.29
N TYR A 93 21.96 -2.46 -9.84
CA TYR A 93 23.23 -3.01 -10.33
C TYR A 93 24.01 -3.69 -9.19
N LYS A 94 24.48 -4.93 -9.43
CA LYS A 94 25.15 -5.82 -8.45
C LYS A 94 24.29 -6.31 -7.27
N ALA A 95 22.97 -6.15 -7.29
CA ALA A 95 22.08 -6.84 -6.34
C ALA A 95 22.10 -8.36 -6.52
N THR A 96 21.76 -9.12 -5.47
CA THR A 96 21.61 -10.58 -5.59
C THR A 96 20.34 -10.91 -6.35
N ILE A 97 20.48 -11.64 -7.45
CA ILE A 97 19.35 -12.14 -8.24
C ILE A 97 19.07 -13.59 -7.84
N PHE A 98 17.93 -13.80 -7.18
CA PHE A 98 17.47 -15.13 -6.79
C PHE A 98 16.73 -15.83 -7.94
N PRO A 99 16.57 -17.17 -7.89
CA PRO A 99 15.64 -17.86 -8.76
C PRO A 99 14.24 -17.25 -8.64
N HIS A 100 13.56 -17.05 -9.76
CA HIS A 100 12.17 -16.63 -9.72
C HIS A 100 11.31 -17.69 -9.01
N ASN A 101 10.47 -17.24 -8.09
CA ASN A 101 9.15 -17.74 -7.72
C ASN A 101 8.79 -19.17 -8.16
N VAL A 102 8.61 -19.46 -9.47
CA VAL A 102 8.31 -20.82 -9.97
C VAL A 102 9.37 -21.87 -9.59
N GLY A 103 10.66 -21.53 -9.67
CA GLY A 103 11.76 -22.36 -9.20
C GLY A 103 11.84 -22.44 -7.67
N LEU A 104 11.53 -21.36 -6.96
CA LEU A 104 11.42 -21.38 -5.49
C LEU A 104 10.31 -22.32 -5.04
N GLY A 105 9.16 -22.30 -5.72
CA GLY A 105 8.06 -23.23 -5.52
C GLY A 105 8.48 -24.69 -5.74
N ALA A 106 9.35 -24.97 -6.71
CA ALA A 106 9.86 -26.32 -6.97
C ALA A 106 10.71 -26.86 -5.80
N THR A 107 11.42 -26.02 -5.04
CA THR A 107 12.21 -26.45 -3.87
C THR A 107 11.36 -27.01 -2.72
N ARG A 108 10.09 -26.59 -2.63
CA ARG A 108 9.18 -26.84 -1.50
C ARG A 108 9.72 -26.37 -0.11
N ASP A 109 10.81 -25.59 -0.04
CA ASP A 109 11.39 -25.09 1.22
C ASP A 109 10.88 -23.66 1.56
N PRO A 110 9.87 -23.50 2.46
CA PRO A 110 9.42 -22.19 2.91
C PRO A 110 10.45 -21.48 3.81
N ALA A 111 11.40 -22.19 4.42
CA ALA A 111 12.49 -21.59 5.18
C ALA A 111 13.55 -20.98 4.26
N LEU A 112 13.85 -21.59 3.10
CA LEU A 112 14.63 -20.95 2.02
C LEU A 112 13.97 -19.67 1.55
N VAL A 113 12.67 -19.70 1.24
CA VAL A 113 11.91 -18.51 0.85
C VAL A 113 11.97 -17.42 1.95
N LYS A 114 11.91 -17.80 3.24
CA LYS A 114 12.10 -16.87 4.36
C LYS A 114 13.51 -16.28 4.40
N ARG A 115 14.56 -17.08 4.16
CA ARG A 115 15.96 -16.60 4.06
C ARG A 115 16.15 -15.64 2.89
N ILE A 116 15.59 -15.95 1.72
CA ILE A 116 15.60 -15.09 0.52
C ILE A 116 14.87 -13.76 0.79
N GLY A 117 13.72 -13.80 1.46
CA GLY A 117 12.99 -12.60 1.87
C GLY A 117 13.80 -11.71 2.82
N ALA A 118 14.52 -12.30 3.79
CA ALA A 118 15.40 -11.56 4.70
C ALA A 118 16.58 -10.91 3.96
N ALA A 119 17.27 -11.65 3.08
CA ALA A 119 18.38 -11.13 2.27
C ALA A 119 17.91 -9.99 1.33
N THR A 120 16.77 -10.19 0.65
CA THR A 120 16.15 -9.17 -0.20
C THR A 120 15.80 -7.91 0.60
N ALA A 121 15.26 -8.06 1.81
CA ALA A 121 14.93 -6.92 2.67
C ALA A 121 16.17 -6.11 3.10
N LEU A 122 17.32 -6.77 3.32
CA LEU A 122 18.59 -6.09 3.61
C LEU A 122 19.09 -5.29 2.41
N GLU A 123 19.15 -5.87 1.21
CA GLU A 123 19.59 -5.16 -0.01
C GLU A 123 18.69 -3.97 -0.36
N VAL A 124 17.37 -4.13 -0.24
CA VAL A 124 16.39 -3.06 -0.48
C VAL A 124 16.56 -1.90 0.50
N ARG A 125 16.87 -2.22 1.77
CA ARG A 125 17.18 -1.21 2.79
C ARG A 125 18.56 -0.57 2.60
N ALA A 126 19.54 -1.29 2.06
CA ALA A 126 20.85 -0.73 1.75
C ALA A 126 20.80 0.39 0.70
N THR A 127 19.82 0.37 -0.22
CA THR A 127 19.56 1.49 -1.15
C THR A 127 18.55 2.51 -0.62
N GLY A 128 18.28 2.52 0.70
CA GLY A 128 17.35 3.45 1.35
C GLY A 128 15.86 3.24 1.04
N ILE A 129 15.48 2.17 0.33
CA ILE A 129 14.10 1.96 -0.10
C ILE A 129 13.30 1.29 1.04
N PRO A 130 12.15 1.86 1.47
CA PRO A 130 11.40 1.33 2.60
C PRO A 130 10.38 0.23 2.23
N TYR A 131 9.96 0.15 0.96
CA TYR A 131 8.80 -0.65 0.54
C TYR A 131 9.07 -1.43 -0.75
N ALA A 132 8.69 -2.71 -0.72
CA ALA A 132 8.87 -3.67 -1.79
C ALA A 132 7.52 -4.19 -2.28
N PHE A 133 7.30 -4.23 -3.59
CA PHE A 133 6.13 -4.85 -4.21
C PHE A 133 6.31 -6.38 -4.37
N THR A 134 6.86 -7.07 -3.36
CA THR A 134 7.18 -8.52 -3.37
C THR A 134 6.76 -9.21 -2.07
N PRO A 135 6.23 -10.45 -2.10
CA PRO A 135 5.66 -11.65 -3.79
C PRO A 135 4.89 -11.13 -5.02
N CYS A 136 4.56 -12.16 -5.81
CA CYS A 136 3.27 -12.35 -6.46
C CYS A 136 2.72 -13.71 -5.94
N ILE A 137 1.51 -13.75 -5.37
CA ILE A 137 0.87 -14.99 -4.85
C ILE A 137 -0.15 -15.59 -5.83
N ALA A 138 -0.08 -15.20 -7.10
CA ALA A 138 -0.94 -15.74 -8.15
C ALA A 138 -0.89 -17.27 -8.21
N ALA A 139 -2.02 -17.91 -7.93
CA ALA A 139 -2.22 -19.32 -8.24
C ALA A 139 -2.46 -19.46 -9.75
N CYS A 140 -1.37 -19.48 -10.53
CA CYS A 140 -1.43 -19.60 -11.98
C CYS A 140 -2.08 -20.92 -12.41
N ARG A 141 -3.09 -20.83 -13.29
CA ARG A 141 -3.87 -21.97 -13.84
C ARG A 141 -3.59 -22.26 -15.31
N ASP A 142 -3.02 -21.30 -16.04
CA ASP A 142 -2.73 -21.41 -17.47
C ASP A 142 -1.29 -20.91 -17.75
N PRO A 143 -0.36 -21.78 -18.16
CA PRO A 143 1.06 -21.43 -18.32
C PRO A 143 1.33 -20.47 -19.49
N ARG A 144 0.32 -20.18 -20.33
CA ARG A 144 0.41 -19.12 -21.36
C ARG A 144 0.47 -17.71 -20.75
N TRP A 145 0.14 -17.56 -19.47
CA TRP A 145 0.24 -16.28 -18.78
C TRP A 145 1.70 -15.88 -18.56
N GLY A 146 2.14 -14.80 -19.21
CA GLY A 146 3.53 -14.30 -19.13
C GLY A 146 4.01 -13.88 -17.73
N ARG A 147 3.12 -13.83 -16.73
CA ARG A 147 3.46 -13.63 -15.31
C ARG A 147 3.39 -14.92 -14.46
N THR A 148 3.50 -16.12 -15.07
CA THR A 148 3.56 -17.41 -14.37
C THR A 148 4.70 -17.44 -13.34
N LYS A 149 4.34 -17.29 -12.06
CA LYS A 149 5.21 -17.15 -10.87
C LYS A 149 4.41 -17.60 -9.63
N VAL A 150 5.05 -18.17 -8.60
CA VAL A 150 4.46 -18.41 -7.25
C VAL A 150 5.39 -17.97 -6.11
N VAL A 151 4.92 -17.17 -5.13
CA VAL A 151 5.57 -16.88 -3.81
C VAL A 151 6.85 -15.98 -3.86
N ALA A 152 7.10 -14.94 -3.04
CA ALA A 152 6.43 -14.38 -1.84
C ALA A 152 6.15 -12.72 -1.89
N CYS A 153 4.25 -11.43 -2.07
CA CYS A 153 3.45 -10.18 -1.67
C CYS A 153 2.00 -10.54 -2.04
N ALA A 154 1.03 -10.00 -1.31
CA ALA A 154 -0.39 -10.12 -1.61
C ALA A 154 -0.77 -9.30 -2.87
N LYS A 155 -0.28 -9.74 -4.04
CA LYS A 155 -0.68 -9.28 -5.36
C LYS A 155 -0.79 -10.45 -6.37
N HIS A 156 -1.67 -10.35 -7.36
CA HIS A 156 -2.58 -9.23 -7.64
C HIS A 156 -4.02 -9.63 -7.24
N PHE A 157 -4.61 -8.93 -6.26
CA PHE A 157 -5.89 -9.31 -5.66
C PHE A 157 -7.03 -9.09 -6.67
N VAL A 158 -7.80 -10.10 -7.06
CA VAL A 158 -7.64 -11.56 -6.81
C VAL A 158 -8.07 -12.34 -8.07
N GLY A 159 -7.56 -13.55 -8.24
CA GLY A 159 -7.86 -14.39 -9.42
C GLY A 159 -7.04 -14.04 -10.66
N ASP A 160 -5.96 -13.27 -10.51
CA ASP A 160 -5.04 -12.87 -11.58
C ASP A 160 -4.45 -14.04 -12.38
N GLY A 161 -4.09 -15.13 -11.70
CA GLY A 161 -3.62 -16.36 -12.34
C GLY A 161 -4.70 -17.24 -12.99
N GLY A 162 -5.97 -16.84 -12.97
CA GLY A 162 -7.13 -17.63 -13.42
C GLY A 162 -7.79 -17.14 -14.71
N THR A 163 -7.15 -16.24 -15.47
CA THR A 163 -7.81 -15.57 -16.61
C THR A 163 -8.10 -16.51 -17.79
N THR A 164 -9.17 -16.19 -18.52
CA THR A 164 -9.59 -16.93 -19.72
C THR A 164 -8.43 -17.04 -20.73
N LYS A 165 -8.03 -18.28 -21.05
CA LYS A 165 -6.90 -18.66 -21.92
C LYS A 165 -5.52 -18.14 -21.46
N GLY A 166 -5.35 -17.78 -20.18
CA GLY A 166 -4.10 -17.23 -19.65
C GLY A 166 -3.76 -15.82 -20.15
N ILE A 167 -4.70 -15.16 -20.84
CA ILE A 167 -4.49 -13.82 -21.41
C ILE A 167 -4.33 -12.84 -20.25
N ASN A 168 -3.25 -12.07 -20.25
CA ASN A 168 -2.97 -11.09 -19.20
C ASN A 168 -4.09 -10.04 -19.11
N GLU A 169 -4.47 -9.64 -17.89
CA GLU A 169 -5.51 -8.62 -17.61
C GLU A 169 -6.94 -8.96 -18.06
N ASN A 170 -7.17 -10.17 -18.61
CA ASN A 170 -8.47 -10.63 -19.07
C ASN A 170 -9.41 -11.03 -17.88
N ASN A 171 -10.63 -11.47 -18.20
CA ASN A 171 -11.63 -11.91 -17.23
C ASN A 171 -11.34 -13.31 -16.68
N THR A 172 -11.39 -13.44 -15.36
CA THR A 172 -11.35 -14.72 -14.62
C THR A 172 -12.78 -15.17 -14.35
N VAL A 173 -13.18 -16.27 -14.99
CA VAL A 173 -14.52 -16.86 -14.89
C VAL A 173 -14.45 -18.06 -13.95
N ILE A 174 -14.92 -17.87 -12.72
CA ILE A 174 -14.93 -18.91 -11.68
C ILE A 174 -16.04 -18.63 -10.66
N ASP A 175 -16.57 -19.70 -10.09
CA ASP A 175 -17.56 -19.64 -9.01
C ASP A 175 -16.93 -19.14 -7.69
N TRP A 176 -17.77 -18.90 -6.68
CA TRP A 176 -17.31 -18.40 -5.39
C TRP A 176 -16.44 -19.41 -4.62
N GLN A 177 -16.81 -20.70 -4.62
CA GLN A 177 -16.06 -21.74 -3.92
C GLN A 177 -14.70 -21.98 -4.60
N GLY A 178 -14.64 -21.98 -5.93
CA GLY A 178 -13.41 -22.00 -6.70
C GLY A 178 -12.50 -20.79 -6.44
N LEU A 179 -13.05 -19.57 -6.43
CA LEU A 179 -12.29 -18.35 -6.11
C LEU A 179 -11.64 -18.45 -4.73
N LEU A 180 -12.42 -18.87 -3.72
CA LEU A 180 -11.92 -19.05 -2.35
C LEU A 180 -10.86 -20.15 -2.26
N LYS A 181 -11.12 -21.32 -2.84
CA LYS A 181 -10.26 -22.51 -2.75
C LYS A 181 -8.93 -22.34 -3.47
N PHE A 182 -8.91 -21.70 -4.64
CA PHE A 182 -7.72 -21.63 -5.48
C PHE A 182 -6.98 -20.29 -5.42
N HIS A 183 -7.69 -19.17 -5.27
CA HIS A 183 -7.09 -17.83 -5.38
C HIS A 183 -7.06 -17.03 -4.08
N MET A 184 -7.89 -17.35 -3.08
CA MET A 184 -7.97 -16.56 -1.84
C MET A 184 -7.05 -17.05 -0.70
N LEU A 185 -6.76 -18.35 -0.61
CA LEU A 185 -6.08 -18.96 0.57
C LEU A 185 -4.77 -18.26 0.96
N ALA A 186 -3.94 -17.87 -0.01
CA ALA A 186 -2.65 -17.21 0.24
C ALA A 186 -2.79 -15.77 0.75
N TYR A 187 -3.94 -15.10 0.52
CA TYR A 187 -4.22 -13.77 1.09
C TYR A 187 -4.53 -13.86 2.58
N LEU A 188 -5.27 -14.87 3.02
CA LEU A 188 -5.56 -15.10 4.45
C LEU A 188 -4.27 -15.34 5.26
N ASP A 189 -3.35 -16.14 4.73
CA ASP A 189 -2.02 -16.36 5.32
C ASP A 189 -1.18 -15.07 5.35
N SER A 190 -1.19 -14.30 4.25
CA SER A 190 -0.48 -13.00 4.16
C SER A 190 -0.99 -11.98 5.18
N ILE A 191 -2.31 -11.91 5.39
CA ILE A 191 -2.94 -11.02 6.37
C ILE A 191 -2.62 -11.46 7.80
N ARG A 192 -2.68 -12.78 8.10
CA ARG A 192 -2.26 -13.34 9.39
C ARG A 192 -0.78 -13.08 9.71
N LYS A 193 0.07 -12.97 8.69
CA LYS A 193 1.49 -12.60 8.78
C LYS A 193 1.75 -11.08 8.80
N GLY A 194 0.70 -10.26 8.84
CA GLY A 194 0.81 -8.80 8.99
C GLY A 194 1.28 -8.08 7.72
N VAL A 195 0.91 -8.55 6.52
CA VAL A 195 1.23 -7.85 5.27
C VAL A 195 0.69 -6.41 5.31
N ALA A 196 1.55 -5.42 5.03
CA ALA A 196 1.21 -4.00 5.19
C ALA A 196 0.34 -3.43 4.06
N THR A 197 0.41 -4.02 2.86
CA THR A 197 -0.24 -3.54 1.64
C THR A 197 -0.75 -4.68 0.77
N ILE A 198 -1.78 -4.41 -0.03
CA ILE A 198 -2.36 -5.35 -1.00
C ILE A 198 -2.59 -4.61 -2.32
N MET A 199 -2.12 -5.18 -3.44
CA MET A 199 -2.22 -4.55 -4.76
C MET A 199 -3.32 -5.21 -5.60
N VAL A 200 -4.22 -4.38 -6.14
CA VAL A 200 -5.38 -4.79 -6.94
C VAL A 200 -5.00 -4.92 -8.42
N PHE A 201 -5.51 -5.95 -9.11
CA PHE A 201 -5.13 -6.21 -10.52
C PHE A 201 -6.01 -5.50 -11.56
N TYR A 202 -5.51 -5.42 -12.79
CA TYR A 202 -6.25 -4.94 -13.97
C TYR A 202 -7.40 -5.87 -14.41
N SER A 203 -7.40 -7.13 -13.95
CA SER A 203 -8.37 -8.16 -14.35
C SER A 203 -9.80 -7.84 -13.92
N SER A 204 -10.74 -8.58 -14.49
CA SER A 204 -12.09 -8.71 -13.97
C SER A 204 -12.29 -10.07 -13.31
N TRP A 205 -13.13 -10.12 -12.28
CA TRP A 205 -13.77 -11.37 -11.84
C TRP A 205 -15.24 -11.33 -12.28
N ASN A 206 -15.66 -12.34 -13.04
CA ASN A 206 -17.01 -12.44 -13.60
C ASN A 206 -17.50 -11.11 -14.23
N GLY A 207 -16.65 -10.47 -15.03
CA GLY A 207 -16.90 -9.20 -15.72
C GLY A 207 -16.56 -7.95 -14.89
N LYS A 208 -16.71 -7.98 -13.57
CA LYS A 208 -16.48 -6.83 -12.68
C LYS A 208 -14.98 -6.57 -12.49
N LYS A 209 -14.49 -5.43 -13.01
CA LYS A 209 -13.09 -4.96 -12.87
C LYS A 209 -12.67 -4.92 -11.41
N MET A 210 -11.51 -5.49 -11.08
CA MET A 210 -11.05 -5.60 -9.68
C MET A 210 -10.80 -4.22 -9.02
N HIS A 211 -10.27 -3.26 -9.77
CA HIS A 211 -10.16 -1.85 -9.32
C HIS A 211 -11.51 -1.18 -9.00
N ALA A 212 -12.63 -1.72 -9.49
CA ALA A 212 -13.98 -1.24 -9.24
C ALA A 212 -14.80 -2.15 -8.30
N ASN A 213 -14.19 -3.20 -7.73
CA ASN A 213 -14.93 -4.26 -7.05
C ASN A 213 -15.06 -4.02 -5.54
N TYR A 214 -16.00 -3.16 -5.15
CA TYR A 214 -16.33 -2.86 -3.73
C TYR A 214 -16.58 -4.11 -2.86
N ASP A 215 -17.23 -5.12 -3.42
CA ASP A 215 -17.60 -6.33 -2.69
C ASP A 215 -16.37 -7.17 -2.33
N LEU A 216 -15.39 -7.27 -3.23
CA LEU A 216 -14.12 -7.94 -2.93
C LEU A 216 -13.15 -7.04 -2.15
N VAL A 217 -13.00 -5.76 -2.52
CA VAL A 217 -11.96 -4.86 -1.99
C VAL A 217 -12.34 -4.24 -0.63
N THR A 218 -13.63 -3.99 -0.37
CA THR A 218 -14.10 -3.45 0.90
C THR A 218 -14.84 -4.48 1.74
N LYS A 219 -15.96 -5.05 1.25
CA LYS A 219 -16.76 -5.98 2.07
C LYS A 219 -15.95 -7.23 2.46
N TYR A 220 -15.33 -7.90 1.49
CA TYR A 220 -14.59 -9.13 1.75
C TYR A 220 -13.19 -8.87 2.33
N LEU A 221 -12.33 -8.07 1.67
CA LEU A 221 -10.95 -7.91 2.10
C LEU A 221 -10.79 -7.14 3.44
N LYS A 222 -11.46 -5.99 3.60
CA LYS A 222 -11.36 -5.17 4.83
C LYS A 222 -12.32 -5.62 5.92
N GLY A 223 -13.54 -6.02 5.51
CA GLY A 223 -14.54 -6.60 6.40
C GLY A 223 -14.21 -8.05 6.77
N THR A 224 -14.55 -9.01 5.92
CA THR A 224 -14.44 -10.45 6.21
C THR A 224 -13.03 -10.93 6.57
N LEU A 225 -11.99 -10.49 5.85
CA LEU A 225 -10.59 -10.85 6.16
C LEU A 225 -9.93 -9.88 7.15
N GLY A 226 -10.63 -8.82 7.59
CA GLY A 226 -10.17 -7.89 8.61
C GLY A 226 -8.96 -7.02 8.25
N PHE A 227 -8.56 -6.93 6.97
CA PHE A 227 -7.33 -6.25 6.54
C PHE A 227 -7.29 -4.77 6.98
N LYS A 228 -6.24 -4.39 7.73
CA LYS A 228 -6.03 -3.03 8.27
C LYS A 228 -4.92 -2.23 7.58
N GLY A 229 -4.21 -2.83 6.63
CA GLY A 229 -3.24 -2.12 5.78
C GLY A 229 -3.94 -1.29 4.69
N PHE A 230 -3.16 -0.66 3.80
CA PHE A 230 -3.73 0.08 2.68
C PHE A 230 -3.75 -0.74 1.38
N VAL A 231 -4.82 -0.54 0.60
CA VAL A 231 -5.00 -1.14 -0.72
C VAL A 231 -4.44 -0.19 -1.79
N ILE A 232 -3.58 -0.68 -2.67
CA ILE A 232 -2.94 0.09 -3.75
C ILE A 232 -3.39 -0.42 -5.13
N SER A 233 -3.49 0.46 -6.13
CA SER A 233 -3.66 0.02 -7.53
C SER A 233 -2.39 -0.60 -8.10
N ASP A 234 -2.50 -1.44 -9.13
CA ASP A 234 -1.40 -1.60 -10.10
C ASP A 234 -1.21 -0.28 -10.90
N TRP A 235 -0.13 -0.17 -11.67
CA TRP A 235 0.28 1.02 -12.42
C TRP A 235 -0.75 1.46 -13.48
N GLN A 236 -1.32 2.66 -13.36
CA GLN A 236 -2.47 3.10 -14.18
C GLN A 236 -3.67 2.12 -14.09
N GLY A 237 -3.82 1.44 -12.95
CA GLY A 237 -4.84 0.41 -12.77
C GLY A 237 -6.28 0.94 -12.90
N ILE A 238 -6.50 2.18 -12.46
CA ILE A 238 -7.81 2.84 -12.51
C ILE A 238 -8.16 3.30 -13.93
N ASP A 239 -7.18 3.70 -14.73
CA ASP A 239 -7.35 4.07 -16.14
C ASP A 239 -7.95 2.91 -16.94
N ARG A 240 -7.61 1.67 -16.58
CA ARG A 240 -8.09 0.43 -17.22
C ARG A 240 -9.40 -0.10 -16.63
N ILE A 241 -10.15 0.73 -15.90
CA ILE A 241 -11.56 0.49 -15.56
C ILE A 241 -12.44 0.73 -16.80
N THR A 242 -12.16 1.75 -17.61
CA THR A 242 -12.90 2.06 -18.84
C THR A 242 -12.35 1.32 -20.05
N SER A 243 -13.17 1.23 -21.11
CA SER A 243 -12.75 0.77 -22.44
C SER A 243 -13.18 1.82 -23.48
N PRO A 244 -12.25 2.46 -24.21
CA PRO A 244 -10.79 2.34 -24.06
C PRO A 244 -10.31 2.85 -22.69
N PRO A 245 -9.05 2.53 -22.29
CA PRO A 245 -8.47 3.06 -21.07
C PRO A 245 -8.47 4.60 -21.05
N HIS A 246 -8.58 5.18 -19.85
CA HIS A 246 -8.62 6.63 -19.59
C HIS A 246 -9.81 7.41 -20.21
N ALA A 247 -10.73 6.76 -20.94
CA ALA A 247 -11.89 7.39 -21.58
C ALA A 247 -12.81 8.19 -20.64
N ASN A 248 -12.82 7.86 -19.33
CA ASN A 248 -13.42 8.70 -18.30
C ASN A 248 -12.64 8.58 -16.98
N TYR A 249 -11.57 9.35 -16.84
CA TYR A 249 -10.71 9.31 -15.66
C TYR A 249 -11.43 9.77 -14.37
N THR A 250 -12.39 10.70 -14.46
CA THR A 250 -13.22 11.12 -13.32
C THR A 250 -14.02 9.95 -12.74
N TYR A 251 -14.70 9.19 -13.61
CA TYR A 251 -15.38 7.95 -13.23
C TYR A 251 -14.41 6.90 -12.68
N SER A 252 -13.23 6.75 -13.29
CA SER A 252 -12.19 5.82 -12.81
C SER A 252 -11.72 6.15 -11.39
N VAL A 253 -11.44 7.42 -11.08
CA VAL A 253 -11.07 7.87 -9.73
C VAL A 253 -12.21 7.64 -8.75
N GLN A 254 -13.42 8.12 -9.06
CA GLN A 254 -14.60 7.98 -8.19
C GLN A 254 -14.88 6.51 -7.86
N THR A 255 -14.87 5.64 -8.87
CA THR A 255 -15.18 4.21 -8.74
C THR A 255 -14.08 3.48 -7.96
N ALA A 256 -12.80 3.78 -8.19
CA ALA A 256 -11.70 3.14 -7.48
C ALA A 256 -11.62 3.51 -5.99
N ILE A 257 -11.83 4.79 -5.66
CA ILE A 257 -11.86 5.24 -4.27
C ILE A 257 -13.11 4.69 -3.56
N HIS A 258 -14.28 4.68 -4.21
CA HIS A 258 -15.48 4.03 -3.66
C HIS A 258 -15.25 2.53 -3.42
N ALA A 259 -14.68 1.80 -4.38
CA ALA A 259 -14.35 0.37 -4.25
C ALA A 259 -13.44 0.08 -3.05
N GLY A 260 -12.59 1.04 -2.68
CA GLY A 260 -11.85 1.06 -1.43
C GLY A 260 -10.34 1.16 -1.58
N LEU A 261 -9.82 1.64 -2.71
CA LEU A 261 -8.38 1.90 -2.84
C LEU A 261 -7.97 3.04 -1.88
N GLY A 262 -6.88 2.82 -1.15
CA GLY A 262 -6.25 3.80 -0.27
C GLY A 262 -5.06 4.52 -0.91
N MET A 263 -4.50 3.97 -1.99
CA MET A 263 -3.43 4.59 -2.77
C MET A 263 -3.57 4.25 -4.26
N VAL A 264 -3.33 5.23 -5.13
CA VAL A 264 -3.41 5.11 -6.60
C VAL A 264 -2.01 5.35 -7.19
N ARG A 265 -1.55 4.41 -8.03
CA ARG A 265 -0.35 4.55 -8.86
C ARG A 265 -0.73 5.18 -10.20
N THR A 266 -0.34 6.44 -10.40
CA THR A 266 -0.76 7.26 -11.54
C THR A 266 0.43 7.81 -12.33
N LEU A 267 0.16 8.33 -13.53
CA LEU A 267 1.15 8.78 -14.52
C LEU A 267 1.53 10.27 -14.40
N LEU A 268 0.94 11.01 -13.45
CA LEU A 268 1.09 12.47 -13.24
C LEU A 268 2.53 12.96 -13.35
#